data_AF-A0A442WVK0-F1
#
_entry.id   AF-A0A442WVK0-F1
#
_cell.length_a   1.000
_cell.length_b   1.000
_cell.length_c   1.000
_cell.angle_alpha   90.00
_cell.angle_beta   90.00
_cell.angle_gamma   90.00
#
_symmetry.space_group_name_H-M   'P 1'
#
loop_
_entity.id
_entity.type
_entity.pdbx_description
1 polymer ?
#
loop_
_entity_poly.entity_id
_entity_poly.type
_entity_poly.pdbx_seq_one_letter_code
_entity_poly.pdbx_strand_id
1 'polypeptide(L)'
;MLQELPFSVDSDARSNHRVRRLGQLSAQRKGWRILHVVVYAGISLAGMLGASAANDKEYVLGPQDKLRVKVYEWRASRDKIFGWDALNDEYTVGPNGSVSLPLVGEIKAAGLTTGEIANSIGDSLMKSTGLARKPNTAVEIVQFRPFYVVGKVTQSGEFAYRPGLTVLQALSIAGGLRTREDRDARFEREVIQGEGDVSLLRLNEASLIARKARLEAELSHASDIQFPAQLTSRIQDDVFAMLLKQERLIFQARSEGLDTQVRALHGLREFLQKELASLEAQLVFLDKQIGSIQKELTAVSALVVKGLAAAPREFSLERALAQAQSERLSAETSLLRGRQEISKTDISILELQDGRKNEVTIDLRQTQAELDALESKTETARRLLYESAVSAPSLLARRTDAELAAPIYTIFRPSADGATVQIQASETSAVEPGDTIKVEIPLAEDETGALDLTSTERHEAPGIELKAETAGDTVGVP
;
A
#
# COMPACT_ATOMS: atom_id res chain seq x y z
N MET A 1 -40.18 31.22 22.44
CA MET A 1 -40.40 32.68 22.32
C MET A 1 -39.06 33.26 21.93
N LEU A 2 -38.78 33.29 20.62
CA LEU A 2 -38.92 34.48 19.75
C LEU A 2 -37.89 35.55 20.20
N GLN A 3 -36.94 36.02 19.39
CA GLN A 3 -37.05 36.34 17.97
C GLN A 3 -35.67 36.56 17.35
N GLU A 4 -35.52 36.07 16.12
CA GLU A 4 -34.56 36.56 15.13
C GLU A 4 -34.96 37.91 14.53
N LEU A 5 -34.00 38.48 13.77
CA LEU A 5 -34.09 39.37 12.59
C LEU A 5 -33.77 40.87 12.82
N PRO A 6 -33.41 41.66 11.77
CA PRO A 6 -32.32 41.46 10.78
C PRO A 6 -31.66 42.79 10.29
N PHE A 7 -30.71 42.67 9.32
CA PHE A 7 -30.39 43.62 8.23
C PHE A 7 -29.93 45.08 8.54
N SER A 8 -28.74 45.47 8.03
CA SER A 8 -28.67 46.46 6.92
C SER A 8 -27.28 46.52 6.27
N VAL A 9 -27.31 46.57 4.94
CA VAL A 9 -26.23 46.93 4.02
C VAL A 9 -25.92 48.41 4.16
N ASP A 10 -24.65 48.82 4.06
CA ASP A 10 -24.32 50.14 3.55
C ASP A 10 -23.07 50.10 2.65
N SER A 11 -23.16 50.85 1.56
CA SER A 11 -22.23 50.92 0.45
C SER A 11 -21.72 52.36 0.30
N ASP A 12 -20.52 52.48 -0.26
CA ASP A 12 -19.91 53.67 -0.86
C ASP A 12 -19.33 54.74 0.08
N ALA A 13 -18.02 54.98 -0.03
CA ALA A 13 -17.51 55.98 -0.98
C ALA A 13 -16.08 56.48 -0.64
N ARG A 14 -15.23 56.46 -1.69
CA ARG A 14 -14.20 57.45 -2.05
C ARG A 14 -12.90 57.52 -1.22
N SER A 15 -11.79 57.26 -1.90
CA SER A 15 -10.95 58.35 -2.40
C SER A 15 -10.02 57.90 -3.54
N ASN A 16 -10.06 58.68 -4.61
CA ASN A 16 -9.25 58.61 -5.84
C ASN A 16 -8.24 59.77 -5.81
N HIS A 17 -6.99 59.53 -6.20
CA HIS A 17 -6.14 60.52 -6.89
C HIS A 17 -5.13 59.74 -7.76
N ARG A 18 -5.26 59.67 -9.11
CA ARG A 18 -4.75 60.62 -10.17
C ARG A 18 -3.22 60.77 -10.10
N VAL A 19 -2.38 60.61 -11.14
CA VAL A 19 -2.36 61.16 -12.52
C VAL A 19 -1.26 60.41 -13.32
N ARG A 20 -1.53 59.75 -14.46
CA ARG A 20 -1.35 60.21 -15.88
C ARG A 20 0.05 60.75 -16.28
N ARG A 21 0.75 60.06 -17.19
CA ARG A 21 1.62 60.70 -18.21
C ARG A 21 1.62 59.90 -19.51
N LEU A 22 1.13 60.55 -20.55
CA LEU A 22 1.30 60.22 -21.97
C LEU A 22 2.18 61.34 -22.54
N GLY A 23 3.17 60.99 -23.35
CA GLY A 23 4.03 61.95 -24.05
C GLY A 23 4.68 61.29 -25.26
N GLN A 24 4.17 61.63 -26.44
CA GLN A 24 4.67 61.31 -27.78
C GLN A 24 6.03 61.98 -28.05
N LEU A 25 6.88 61.35 -28.87
CA LEU A 25 7.82 61.92 -29.86
C LEU A 25 8.24 60.73 -30.76
N SER A 26 7.68 60.51 -31.94
CA SER A 26 8.01 61.08 -33.27
C SER A 26 9.43 60.77 -33.81
N ALA A 27 9.41 60.07 -34.94
CA ALA A 27 10.18 60.31 -36.17
C ALA A 27 11.56 59.63 -36.41
N GLN A 28 11.64 59.13 -37.66
CA GLN A 28 12.79 58.96 -38.54
C GLN A 28 13.69 57.71 -38.46
N ARG A 29 13.46 56.81 -39.44
CA ARG A 29 14.41 56.33 -40.47
C ARG A 29 13.61 55.41 -41.41
N LYS A 30 13.04 55.86 -42.53
CA LYS A 30 13.63 56.19 -43.84
C LYS A 30 14.39 55.01 -44.49
N GLY A 31 13.69 54.30 -45.39
CA GLY A 31 14.25 53.82 -46.66
C GLY A 31 14.59 52.34 -46.79
N TRP A 32 13.66 51.53 -47.29
CA TRP A 32 13.86 50.89 -48.59
C TRP A 32 12.51 50.44 -49.18
N ARG A 33 12.15 51.05 -50.30
CA ARG A 33 11.05 50.67 -51.19
C ARG A 33 11.72 50.22 -52.50
N ILE A 34 11.15 49.20 -53.13
CA ILE A 34 11.21 48.85 -54.56
C ILE A 34 12.37 47.94 -55.01
N LEU A 35 12.07 46.64 -55.10
CA LEU A 35 12.52 45.64 -56.10
C LEU A 35 11.83 44.31 -55.67
N HIS A 36 10.96 43.60 -56.38
CA HIS A 36 10.59 43.49 -57.77
C HIS A 36 9.10 43.10 -57.89
N VAL A 37 8.36 43.92 -58.65
CA VAL A 37 7.00 43.68 -59.15
C VAL A 37 7.07 42.81 -60.42
N VAL A 38 7.58 41.57 -60.34
CA VAL A 38 7.70 40.68 -61.52
C VAL A 38 7.17 39.25 -61.28
N VAL A 39 6.29 39.04 -60.30
CA VAL A 39 5.70 37.69 -60.06
C VAL A 39 4.17 37.64 -60.28
N TYR A 40 3.53 38.74 -60.70
CA TYR A 40 2.06 38.82 -60.83
C TYR A 40 1.50 38.74 -62.27
N ALA A 41 2.14 37.99 -63.16
CA ALA A 41 1.62 37.74 -64.51
C ALA A 41 1.82 36.28 -65.00
N GLY A 42 1.74 35.31 -64.07
CA GLY A 42 1.89 33.88 -64.40
C GLY A 42 1.13 32.92 -63.49
N ILE A 43 0.24 33.42 -62.62
CA ILE A 43 -0.57 32.60 -61.69
C ILE A 43 -2.01 33.10 -61.77
N SER A 44 -2.69 32.82 -62.87
CA SER A 44 -4.14 33.05 -62.96
C SER A 44 -4.85 32.15 -63.98
N LEU A 45 -4.31 30.96 -64.25
CA LEU A 45 -5.00 29.94 -65.07
C LEU A 45 -4.50 28.51 -64.78
N ALA A 46 -4.62 28.07 -63.52
CA ALA A 46 -4.57 26.65 -63.15
C ALA A 46 -5.43 26.35 -61.91
N GLY A 47 -6.48 27.17 -61.71
CA GLY A 47 -7.52 26.96 -60.70
C GLY A 47 -8.78 26.42 -61.36
N MET A 48 -8.75 25.17 -61.81
CA MET A 48 -9.92 24.32 -62.08
C MET A 48 -9.42 22.99 -62.65
N LEU A 49 -9.99 21.88 -62.16
CA LEU A 49 -9.72 20.48 -62.52
C LEU A 49 -8.64 19.78 -61.68
N GLY A 50 -8.94 19.67 -60.39
CA GLY A 50 -8.52 18.56 -59.55
C GLY A 50 -9.74 18.07 -58.77
N ALA A 51 -10.82 17.72 -59.47
CA ALA A 51 -11.91 16.98 -58.85
C ALA A 51 -11.30 15.70 -58.30
N SER A 52 -11.34 15.54 -56.97
CA SER A 52 -11.13 14.25 -56.33
C SER A 52 -12.04 13.27 -57.05
N ALA A 53 -11.46 12.36 -57.83
CA ALA A 53 -12.19 11.17 -58.25
C ALA A 53 -12.61 10.50 -56.94
N ALA A 54 -13.88 10.64 -56.57
CA ALA A 54 -14.50 9.74 -55.63
C ALA A 54 -14.29 8.36 -56.26
N ASN A 55 -13.33 7.61 -55.72
CA ASN A 55 -13.08 6.25 -56.12
C ASN A 55 -14.25 5.47 -55.54
N ASP A 56 -15.35 5.42 -56.28
CA ASP A 56 -16.52 4.62 -55.97
C ASP A 56 -16.15 3.16 -56.29
N LYS A 57 -15.16 2.64 -55.55
CA LYS A 57 -14.89 1.21 -55.51
C LYS A 57 -16.06 0.60 -54.78
N GLU A 58 -16.99 0.06 -55.56
CA GLU A 58 -18.18 -0.61 -55.07
C GLU A 58 -17.77 -1.68 -54.05
N TYR A 59 -18.40 -1.66 -52.86
CA TYR A 59 -17.98 -2.50 -51.75
C TYR A 59 -18.15 -3.98 -52.10
N VAL A 60 -17.05 -4.72 -51.94
CA VAL A 60 -17.02 -6.16 -52.16
C VAL A 60 -17.27 -6.88 -50.86
N LEU A 61 -18.26 -7.77 -50.87
CA LEU A 61 -18.66 -8.56 -49.72
C LEU A 61 -17.54 -9.51 -49.30
N GLY A 62 -17.45 -9.76 -47.99
CA GLY A 62 -16.52 -10.71 -47.40
C GLY A 62 -17.09 -11.40 -46.17
N PRO A 63 -16.34 -12.33 -45.56
CA PRO A 63 -16.76 -13.01 -44.33
C PRO A 63 -17.16 -12.03 -43.23
N GLN A 64 -18.12 -12.42 -42.40
CA GLN A 64 -18.71 -11.62 -41.31
C GLN A 64 -19.57 -10.42 -41.74
N ASP A 65 -19.75 -10.15 -43.04
CA ASP A 65 -20.76 -9.20 -43.49
C ASP A 65 -22.17 -9.75 -43.24
N LYS A 66 -23.08 -8.88 -42.79
CA LYS A 66 -24.49 -9.22 -42.61
C LYS A 66 -25.31 -8.56 -43.70
N LEU A 67 -26.05 -9.38 -44.44
CA LEU A 67 -26.82 -8.99 -45.62
C LEU A 67 -28.29 -9.16 -45.32
N ARG A 68 -29.12 -8.23 -45.80
CA ARG A 68 -30.57 -8.38 -45.85
C ARG A 68 -30.97 -8.68 -47.27
N VAL A 69 -31.58 -9.84 -47.47
CA VAL A 69 -32.05 -10.28 -48.78
C VAL A 69 -33.55 -9.98 -48.87
N LYS A 70 -33.99 -9.42 -49.99
CA LYS A 70 -35.40 -9.16 -50.28
C LYS A 70 -35.73 -9.70 -51.67
N VAL A 71 -36.56 -10.73 -51.74
CA VAL A 71 -36.99 -11.38 -52.96
C VAL A 71 -38.49 -11.18 -53.16
N TYR A 72 -38.85 -10.56 -54.26
CA TYR A 72 -40.23 -10.35 -54.67
C TYR A 72 -40.47 -10.87 -56.10
N GLU A 73 -41.59 -11.54 -56.30
CA GLU A 73 -42.01 -12.07 -57.58
C GLU A 73 -43.34 -11.44 -58.00
N TRP A 74 -43.42 -10.93 -59.23
CA TRP A 74 -44.68 -10.49 -59.81
C TRP A 74 -45.44 -11.68 -60.41
N ARG A 75 -46.58 -12.04 -59.84
CA ARG A 75 -47.43 -13.14 -60.34
C ARG A 75 -48.63 -12.58 -61.11
N ALA A 76 -48.46 -12.44 -62.42
CA ALA A 76 -49.48 -11.88 -63.32
C ALA A 76 -50.83 -12.61 -63.28
N SER A 77 -50.85 -13.91 -62.98
CA SER A 77 -52.09 -14.70 -62.86
C SER A 77 -52.95 -14.37 -61.64
N ARG A 78 -52.40 -13.68 -60.63
CA ARG A 78 -53.07 -13.33 -59.38
C ARG A 78 -53.08 -11.83 -59.09
N ASP A 79 -52.54 -11.01 -60.00
CA ASP A 79 -52.37 -9.56 -59.87
C ASP A 79 -51.84 -9.13 -58.48
N LYS A 80 -50.85 -9.87 -57.97
CA LYS A 80 -50.26 -9.66 -56.64
C LYS A 80 -48.74 -9.83 -56.69
N ILE A 81 -48.05 -9.01 -55.90
CA ILE A 81 -46.63 -9.19 -55.56
C ILE A 81 -46.55 -10.28 -54.51
N PHE A 82 -45.80 -11.34 -54.80
CA PHE A 82 -45.51 -12.41 -53.87
C PHE A 82 -44.13 -12.17 -53.25
N GLY A 83 -44.10 -11.95 -51.93
CA GLY A 83 -42.85 -11.92 -51.15
C GLY A 83 -42.46 -13.34 -50.77
N TRP A 84 -41.18 -13.68 -50.97
CA TRP A 84 -40.67 -14.95 -50.49
C TRP A 84 -40.27 -14.81 -49.03
N ASP A 85 -41.24 -14.89 -48.12
CA ASP A 85 -41.03 -14.58 -46.69
C ASP A 85 -39.91 -15.40 -46.05
N ALA A 86 -39.73 -16.67 -46.45
CA ALA A 86 -38.66 -17.53 -45.96
C ALA A 86 -37.24 -17.15 -46.46
N LEU A 87 -37.15 -16.30 -47.48
CA LEU A 87 -35.90 -15.75 -48.05
C LEU A 87 -35.67 -14.29 -47.66
N ASN A 88 -36.70 -13.63 -47.12
CA ASN A 88 -36.68 -12.21 -46.76
C ASN A 88 -36.16 -12.01 -45.33
N ASP A 89 -34.94 -12.47 -45.08
CA ASP A 89 -34.30 -12.42 -43.77
C ASP A 89 -32.88 -11.83 -43.85
N GLU A 90 -32.23 -11.74 -42.70
CA GLU A 90 -30.83 -11.36 -42.58
C GLU A 90 -29.92 -12.58 -42.57
N TYR A 91 -28.97 -12.61 -43.48
CA TYR A 91 -28.01 -13.68 -43.62
C TYR A 91 -26.58 -13.16 -43.43
N THR A 92 -25.77 -13.94 -42.72
CA THR A 92 -24.37 -13.61 -42.49
C THR A 92 -23.50 -14.37 -43.47
N VAL A 93 -22.50 -13.71 -44.06
CA VAL A 93 -21.50 -14.35 -44.90
C VAL A 93 -20.61 -15.21 -44.01
N GLY A 94 -20.62 -16.52 -44.25
CA GLY A 94 -19.83 -17.50 -43.50
C GLY A 94 -18.32 -17.40 -43.74
N PRO A 95 -17.49 -18.12 -42.96
CA PRO A 95 -16.03 -18.13 -43.11
C PRO A 95 -15.54 -18.64 -44.47
N ASN A 96 -16.31 -19.50 -45.14
CA ASN A 96 -16.05 -19.97 -46.50
C ASN A 96 -16.41 -18.92 -47.58
N GLY A 97 -16.92 -17.76 -47.17
CA GLY A 97 -17.35 -16.69 -48.06
C GLY A 97 -18.68 -16.96 -48.77
N SER A 98 -19.46 -17.92 -48.28
CA SER A 98 -20.79 -18.24 -48.83
C SER A 98 -21.90 -17.76 -47.90
N VAL A 99 -23.08 -17.51 -48.47
CA VAL A 99 -24.32 -17.24 -47.75
C VAL A 99 -25.26 -18.41 -47.97
N SER A 100 -25.82 -18.96 -46.89
CA SER A 100 -26.75 -20.08 -46.94
C SER A 100 -28.18 -19.57 -46.96
N LEU A 101 -28.88 -19.82 -48.07
CA LEU A 101 -30.26 -19.38 -48.29
C LEU A 101 -31.21 -20.58 -48.35
N PRO A 102 -32.35 -20.56 -47.64
CA PRO A 102 -33.38 -21.58 -47.78
C PRO A 102 -33.80 -21.76 -49.25
N LEU A 103 -34.06 -22.99 -49.72
CA LEU A 103 -34.48 -23.30 -51.11
C LEU A 103 -33.44 -23.03 -52.23
N VAL A 104 -32.35 -22.31 -51.94
CA VAL A 104 -31.29 -21.98 -52.93
C VAL A 104 -29.97 -22.68 -52.60
N GLY A 105 -29.71 -22.95 -51.32
CA GLY A 105 -28.45 -23.54 -50.84
C GLY A 105 -27.37 -22.50 -50.61
N GLU A 106 -26.11 -22.93 -50.63
CA GLU A 106 -24.97 -22.03 -50.45
C GLU A 106 -24.63 -21.28 -51.74
N ILE A 107 -24.52 -19.96 -51.64
CA ILE A 107 -24.11 -19.09 -52.75
C ILE A 107 -22.84 -18.35 -52.34
N LYS A 108 -21.83 -18.34 -53.21
CA LYS A 108 -20.61 -17.57 -52.99
C LYS A 108 -20.94 -16.08 -52.97
N ALA A 109 -20.69 -15.44 -51.83
CA ALA A 109 -20.93 -14.01 -51.61
C ALA A 109 -19.63 -13.21 -51.57
N ALA A 110 -18.58 -13.79 -50.98
CA ALA A 110 -17.29 -13.15 -50.88
C ALA A 110 -16.69 -12.90 -52.26
N GLY A 111 -16.26 -11.66 -52.51
CA GLY A 111 -15.75 -11.26 -53.82
C GLY A 111 -16.80 -10.64 -54.75
N LEU A 112 -18.09 -10.67 -54.38
CA LEU A 112 -19.18 -10.07 -55.16
C LEU A 112 -19.66 -8.75 -54.57
N THR A 113 -20.22 -7.88 -55.40
CA THR A 113 -20.99 -6.71 -54.97
C THR A 113 -22.41 -7.11 -54.57
N THR A 114 -23.13 -6.21 -53.88
CA THR A 114 -24.56 -6.42 -53.53
C THR A 114 -25.44 -6.65 -54.76
N GLY A 115 -25.14 -5.98 -55.89
CA GLY A 115 -25.85 -6.19 -57.14
C GLY A 115 -25.55 -7.55 -57.78
N GLU A 116 -24.30 -7.99 -57.75
CA GLU A 116 -23.86 -9.28 -58.31
C GLU A 116 -24.43 -10.47 -57.51
N ILE A 117 -24.38 -10.41 -56.18
CA ILE A 117 -24.97 -11.45 -55.35
C ILE A 117 -26.50 -11.48 -55.50
N ALA A 118 -27.16 -10.32 -55.59
CA ALA A 118 -28.60 -10.25 -55.84
C ALA A 118 -28.96 -10.93 -57.17
N ASN A 119 -28.15 -10.70 -58.20
CA ASN A 119 -28.29 -11.37 -59.48
C ASN A 119 -28.08 -12.89 -59.37
N SER A 120 -27.03 -13.33 -58.67
CA SER A 120 -26.75 -14.75 -58.47
C SER A 120 -27.84 -15.45 -57.69
N ILE A 121 -28.42 -14.80 -56.66
CA ILE A 121 -29.55 -15.33 -55.88
C ILE A 121 -30.77 -15.51 -56.79
N GLY A 122 -31.11 -14.48 -57.59
CA GLY A 122 -32.25 -14.55 -58.50
C GLY A 122 -32.10 -15.64 -59.58
N ASP A 123 -30.89 -15.84 -60.11
CA ASP A 123 -30.62 -16.87 -61.12
C ASP A 123 -30.66 -18.28 -60.51
N SER A 124 -30.11 -18.45 -59.31
CA SER A 124 -30.15 -19.74 -58.59
C SER A 124 -31.58 -20.09 -58.16
N LEU A 125 -32.38 -19.11 -57.72
CA LEU A 125 -33.81 -19.30 -57.42
C LEU A 125 -34.60 -19.72 -58.65
N MET A 126 -34.39 -19.07 -59.79
CA MET A 126 -35.06 -19.41 -61.03
C MET A 126 -34.80 -20.87 -61.43
N LYS A 127 -33.55 -21.33 -61.30
CA LYS A 127 -33.14 -22.70 -61.61
C LYS A 127 -33.66 -23.73 -60.60
N SER A 128 -33.61 -23.44 -59.30
CA SER A 128 -33.97 -24.42 -58.26
C SER A 128 -35.49 -24.59 -58.10
N THR A 129 -36.28 -23.54 -58.39
CA THR A 129 -37.74 -23.55 -58.22
C THR A 129 -38.53 -23.63 -59.54
N GLY A 130 -37.85 -23.59 -60.68
CA GLY A 130 -38.47 -23.73 -62.01
C GLY A 130 -39.29 -22.50 -62.46
N LEU A 131 -38.95 -21.31 -61.97
CA LEU A 131 -39.66 -20.08 -62.32
C LEU A 131 -39.44 -19.69 -63.80
N ALA A 132 -40.49 -19.22 -64.45
CA ALA A 132 -40.44 -18.79 -65.85
C ALA A 132 -39.70 -17.46 -66.07
N ARG A 133 -39.55 -16.64 -65.02
CA ARG A 133 -38.84 -15.36 -65.03
C ARG A 133 -38.05 -15.19 -63.74
N LYS A 134 -36.91 -14.49 -63.84
CA LYS A 134 -36.07 -14.15 -62.69
C LYS A 134 -36.86 -13.31 -61.67
N PRO A 135 -36.92 -13.70 -60.38
CA PRO A 135 -37.54 -12.88 -59.35
C PRO A 135 -36.70 -11.62 -59.08
N ASN A 136 -37.36 -10.53 -58.70
CA ASN A 136 -36.66 -9.30 -58.33
C ASN A 136 -36.00 -9.51 -56.96
N THR A 137 -34.68 -9.49 -56.92
CA THR A 137 -33.88 -9.69 -55.71
C THR A 137 -33.09 -8.43 -55.42
N ALA A 138 -33.19 -7.93 -54.20
CA ALA A 138 -32.37 -6.84 -53.68
C ALA A 138 -31.59 -7.32 -52.47
N VAL A 139 -30.32 -6.92 -52.38
CA VAL A 139 -29.44 -7.22 -51.24
C VAL A 139 -28.91 -5.92 -50.67
N GLU A 140 -29.13 -5.71 -49.39
CA GLU A 140 -28.66 -4.54 -48.63
C GLU A 140 -27.67 -5.00 -47.56
N ILE A 141 -26.63 -4.21 -47.28
CA ILE A 141 -25.70 -4.51 -46.19
C ILE A 141 -26.30 -3.95 -44.90
N VAL A 142 -26.59 -4.84 -43.94
CA VAL A 142 -27.07 -4.47 -42.60
C VAL A 142 -25.90 -4.08 -41.72
N GLN A 143 -24.81 -4.85 -41.80
CA GLN A 143 -23.63 -4.65 -41.00
C GLN A 143 -22.39 -5.06 -41.80
N PHE A 144 -21.41 -4.16 -41.88
CA PHE A 144 -20.08 -4.48 -42.40
C PHE A 144 -19.31 -5.28 -41.36
N ARG A 145 -18.38 -6.14 -41.82
CA ARG A 145 -17.45 -6.83 -40.93
C ARG A 145 -16.64 -5.85 -40.05
N PRO A 146 -16.35 -6.21 -38.79
CA PRO A 146 -15.70 -5.32 -37.84
C PRO A 146 -14.25 -5.00 -38.22
N PHE A 147 -13.68 -3.99 -37.57
CA PHE A 147 -12.25 -3.71 -37.56
C PHE A 147 -11.70 -3.87 -36.14
N TYR A 148 -10.38 -4.02 -36.00
CA TYR A 148 -9.73 -4.24 -34.71
C TYR A 148 -8.76 -3.11 -34.39
N VAL A 149 -8.70 -2.71 -33.12
CA VAL A 149 -7.69 -1.75 -32.62
C VAL A 149 -6.89 -2.40 -31.51
N VAL A 150 -5.57 -2.35 -31.62
CA VAL A 150 -4.63 -2.96 -30.67
C VAL A 150 -3.44 -2.04 -30.38
N GLY A 151 -2.82 -2.23 -29.21
CA GLY A 151 -1.62 -1.48 -28.82
C GLY A 151 -1.90 -0.42 -27.75
N LYS A 152 -1.29 0.76 -27.86
CA LYS A 152 -1.33 1.83 -26.86
C LYS A 152 -2.63 2.66 -26.94
N VAL A 153 -3.77 2.01 -26.76
CA VAL A 153 -5.11 2.62 -26.78
C VAL A 153 -5.87 2.34 -25.48
N THR A 154 -6.89 3.12 -25.17
CA THR A 154 -7.69 2.96 -23.93
C THR A 154 -8.48 1.65 -23.92
N GLN A 155 -9.13 1.29 -25.03
CA GLN A 155 -9.87 0.04 -25.20
C GLN A 155 -9.37 -0.69 -26.45
N SER A 156 -8.67 -1.81 -26.26
CA SER A 156 -8.29 -2.71 -27.36
C SER A 156 -9.39 -3.75 -27.60
N GLY A 157 -9.69 -4.06 -28.86
CA GLY A 157 -10.74 -5.01 -29.20
C GLY A 157 -11.31 -4.85 -30.59
N GLU A 158 -12.47 -5.48 -30.81
CA GLU A 158 -13.24 -5.40 -32.05
C GLU A 158 -14.26 -4.26 -32.01
N PHE A 159 -14.43 -3.58 -33.13
CA PHE A 159 -15.33 -2.43 -33.26
C PHE A 159 -16.13 -2.50 -34.56
N ALA A 160 -17.38 -2.03 -34.51
CA ALA A 160 -18.26 -2.00 -35.67
C ALA A 160 -17.80 -0.96 -36.69
N TYR A 161 -17.64 -1.39 -37.95
CA TYR A 161 -17.23 -0.51 -39.04
C TYR A 161 -18.38 0.39 -39.55
N ARG A 162 -18.02 1.60 -40.00
CA ARG A 162 -18.89 2.53 -40.72
C ARG A 162 -18.15 3.09 -41.95
N PRO A 163 -18.84 3.32 -43.08
CA PRO A 163 -18.20 3.91 -44.26
C PRO A 163 -17.54 5.26 -43.97
N GLY A 164 -16.33 5.47 -44.50
CA GLY A 164 -15.58 6.72 -44.35
C GLY A 164 -14.78 6.84 -43.06
N LEU A 165 -14.58 5.76 -42.30
CA LEU A 165 -13.77 5.76 -41.08
C LEU A 165 -12.28 6.05 -41.37
N THR A 166 -11.69 6.94 -40.57
CA THR A 166 -10.24 7.17 -40.53
C THR A 166 -9.59 6.55 -39.28
N VAL A 167 -8.26 6.42 -39.28
CA VAL A 167 -7.49 5.95 -38.11
C VAL A 167 -7.78 6.78 -36.86
N LEU A 168 -7.87 8.10 -36.98
CA LEU A 168 -8.21 8.99 -35.85
C LEU A 168 -9.61 8.70 -35.29
N GLN A 169 -10.59 8.49 -36.16
CA GLN A 169 -11.96 8.16 -35.74
C GLN A 169 -12.01 6.77 -35.10
N ALA A 170 -11.31 5.79 -35.67
CA ALA A 170 -11.15 4.46 -35.09
C ALA A 170 -10.50 4.49 -33.71
N LEU A 171 -9.45 5.30 -33.54
CA LEU A 171 -8.80 5.52 -32.25
C LEU A 171 -9.73 6.21 -31.24
N SER A 172 -10.56 7.13 -31.71
CA SER A 172 -11.56 7.83 -30.88
C SER A 172 -12.64 6.87 -30.38
N ILE A 173 -13.09 5.95 -31.24
CA ILE A 173 -14.01 4.86 -30.87
C ILE A 173 -13.37 3.94 -29.81
N ALA A 174 -12.06 3.69 -29.91
CA ALA A 174 -11.27 2.94 -28.93
C ALA A 174 -10.97 3.72 -27.63
N GLY A 175 -11.57 4.89 -27.42
CA GLY A 175 -11.39 5.71 -26.22
C GLY A 175 -10.10 6.55 -26.21
N GLY A 176 -9.50 6.77 -27.38
CA GLY A 176 -8.28 7.57 -27.55
C GLY A 176 -7.01 6.86 -27.12
N LEU A 177 -5.91 7.62 -27.11
CA LEU A 177 -4.67 7.19 -26.46
C LEU A 177 -4.89 7.20 -24.94
N ARG A 178 -4.31 6.22 -24.25
CA ARG A 178 -4.41 6.13 -22.79
C ARG A 178 -3.63 7.29 -22.14
N THR A 179 -4.36 8.26 -21.57
CA THR A 179 -3.75 9.49 -20.99
C THR A 179 -3.15 9.29 -19.59
N ARG A 180 -2.28 10.23 -19.20
CA ARG A 180 -1.30 10.19 -18.10
C ARG A 180 -1.86 10.51 -16.70
N GLU A 181 -2.93 11.29 -16.58
CA GLU A 181 -3.37 11.92 -15.32
C GLU A 181 -3.56 10.95 -14.14
N ASP A 182 -3.90 9.69 -14.39
CA ASP A 182 -4.11 8.70 -13.33
C ASP A 182 -2.82 8.18 -12.66
N ARG A 183 -1.62 8.39 -13.22
CA ARG A 183 -0.38 7.81 -12.65
C ARG A 183 0.37 8.78 -11.76
N ASP A 184 0.52 10.03 -12.17
CA ASP A 184 1.27 11.03 -11.39
C ASP A 184 0.56 11.31 -10.04
N ALA A 185 -0.77 11.41 -10.06
CA ALA A 185 -1.60 11.53 -8.86
C ALA A 185 -1.61 10.28 -7.95
N ARG A 186 -1.15 9.11 -8.42
CA ARG A 186 -0.95 7.92 -7.57
C ARG A 186 0.38 8.02 -6.81
N PHE A 187 1.45 8.41 -7.49
CA PHE A 187 2.76 8.55 -6.85
C PHE A 187 2.79 9.67 -5.82
N GLU A 188 2.15 10.81 -6.09
CA GLU A 188 2.03 11.88 -5.09
C GLU A 188 1.31 11.40 -3.81
N ARG A 189 0.24 10.62 -3.96
CA ARG A 189 -0.47 10.02 -2.83
C ARG A 189 0.40 9.01 -2.08
N GLU A 190 1.15 8.18 -2.78
CA GLU A 190 2.08 7.21 -2.16
C GLU A 190 3.19 7.91 -1.38
N VAL A 191 3.73 9.03 -1.88
CA VAL A 191 4.72 9.83 -1.16
C VAL A 191 4.14 10.46 0.09
N ILE A 192 2.97 11.12 0.00
CA ILE A 192 2.29 11.72 1.17
C ILE A 192 1.97 10.65 2.22
N GLN A 193 1.47 9.49 1.79
CA GLN A 193 1.18 8.38 2.68
C GLN A 193 2.46 7.82 3.33
N GLY A 194 3.52 7.63 2.54
CA GLY A 194 4.81 7.15 3.04
C GLY A 194 5.45 8.12 4.04
N GLU A 195 5.35 9.43 3.82
CA GLU A 195 5.80 10.44 4.79
C GLU A 195 5.01 10.36 6.10
N GLY A 196 3.69 10.19 6.01
CA GLY A 196 2.81 9.99 7.17
C GLY A 196 3.20 8.73 7.96
N ASP A 197 3.38 7.61 7.27
CA ASP A 197 3.78 6.33 7.88
C ASP A 197 5.14 6.45 8.58
N VAL A 198 6.14 7.05 7.93
CA VAL A 198 7.47 7.29 8.54
C VAL A 198 7.38 8.21 9.74
N SER A 199 6.50 9.23 9.72
CA SER A 199 6.29 10.13 10.86
C SER A 199 5.70 9.38 12.06
N LEU A 200 4.69 8.53 11.84
CA LEU A 200 4.10 7.69 12.89
C LEU A 200 5.10 6.68 13.46
N LEU A 201 5.88 6.02 12.60
CA LEU A 201 6.92 5.09 13.04
C LEU A 201 7.97 5.78 13.91
N ARG A 202 8.38 7.02 13.56
CA ARG A 202 9.29 7.82 14.39
C ARG A 202 8.70 8.20 15.75
N LEU A 203 7.41 8.53 15.82
CA LEU A 203 6.75 8.81 17.09
C LEU A 203 6.69 7.56 17.98
N ASN A 204 6.37 6.41 17.40
CA ASN A 204 6.39 5.12 18.11
C ASN A 204 7.79 4.78 18.59
N GLU A 205 8.82 5.02 17.78
CA GLU A 205 10.22 4.81 18.14
C GLU A 205 10.61 5.68 19.34
N ALA A 206 10.24 6.95 19.32
CA ALA A 206 10.49 7.86 20.43
C ALA A 206 9.82 7.41 21.74
N SER A 207 8.57 6.93 21.65
CA SER A 207 7.84 6.35 22.78
C SER A 207 8.57 5.15 23.39
N LEU A 208 9.01 4.22 22.55
CA LEU A 208 9.72 3.03 23.02
C LEU A 208 11.11 3.35 23.58
N ILE A 209 11.85 4.30 23.00
CA ILE A 209 13.14 4.75 23.54
C ILE A 209 12.94 5.41 24.92
N ALA A 210 11.91 6.25 25.08
CA ALA A 210 11.59 6.88 26.36
C ALA A 210 11.19 5.83 27.41
N ARG A 211 10.35 4.87 27.04
CA ARG A 211 9.96 3.74 27.90
C ARG A 211 11.19 2.91 28.30
N LYS A 212 12.08 2.61 27.35
CA LYS A 212 13.34 1.91 27.62
C LYS A 212 14.20 2.67 28.63
N ALA A 213 14.40 3.97 28.43
CA ALA A 213 15.17 4.81 29.36
C ALA A 213 14.56 4.81 30.77
N ARG A 214 13.23 4.86 30.88
CA ARG A 214 12.53 4.70 32.16
C ARG A 214 12.84 3.34 32.79
N LEU A 215 12.71 2.25 32.05
CA LEU A 215 12.91 0.89 32.56
C LEU A 215 14.37 0.65 32.99
N GLU A 216 15.34 1.19 32.26
CA GLU A 216 16.76 1.17 32.64
C GLU A 216 17.03 1.97 33.92
N ALA A 217 16.36 3.12 34.09
CA ALA A 217 16.41 3.89 35.33
C ALA A 217 15.76 3.13 36.52
N GLU A 218 14.64 2.44 36.29
CA GLU A 218 13.99 1.60 37.31
C GLU A 218 14.86 0.41 37.73
N LEU A 219 15.52 -0.24 36.76
CA LEU A 219 16.38 -1.39 37.00
C LEU A 219 17.66 -1.02 37.77
N SER A 220 18.18 0.20 37.55
CA SER A 220 19.37 0.73 38.21
C SER A 220 19.07 1.48 39.51
N HIS A 221 17.79 1.62 39.88
CA HIS A 221 17.35 2.45 41.01
C HIS A 221 17.88 3.90 40.94
N ALA A 222 17.91 4.48 39.74
CA ALA A 222 18.33 5.87 39.55
C ALA A 222 17.34 6.84 40.21
N SER A 223 17.78 8.07 40.49
CA SER A 223 16.91 9.12 41.05
C SER A 223 16.08 9.85 39.99
N ASP A 224 16.49 9.83 38.73
CA ASP A 224 15.78 10.43 37.59
C ASP A 224 16.10 9.68 36.30
N ILE A 225 15.24 9.84 35.29
CA ILE A 225 15.41 9.25 33.96
C ILE A 225 16.41 10.07 33.14
N GLN A 226 17.46 9.41 32.67
CA GLN A 226 18.40 9.98 31.71
C GLN A 226 17.93 9.65 30.28
N PHE A 227 17.28 10.61 29.63
CA PHE A 227 16.82 10.43 28.25
C PHE A 227 17.96 10.61 27.24
N PRO A 228 18.05 9.76 26.21
CA PRO A 228 19.04 9.89 25.14
C PRO A 228 18.95 11.23 24.38
N ALA A 229 20.08 11.68 23.82
CA ALA A 229 20.20 12.96 23.09
C ALA A 229 19.22 13.09 21.91
N GLN A 230 18.86 11.96 21.28
CA GLN A 230 17.92 11.91 20.17
C GLN A 230 16.51 12.37 20.57
N LEU A 231 16.12 12.22 21.84
CA LEU A 231 14.83 12.68 22.36
C LEU A 231 14.91 14.09 22.95
N THR A 232 16.01 14.40 23.65
CA THR A 232 16.16 15.71 24.31
C THR A 232 16.36 16.87 23.34
N SER A 233 16.99 16.61 22.18
CA SER A 233 17.12 17.60 21.10
C SER A 233 15.78 18.06 20.51
N ARG A 234 14.70 17.29 20.70
CA ARG A 234 13.34 17.59 20.20
C ARG A 234 12.35 17.97 21.30
N ILE A 235 12.83 18.35 22.48
CA ILE A 235 11.97 18.79 23.60
C ILE A 235 11.09 20.00 23.24
N GLN A 236 11.45 20.79 22.22
CA GLN A 236 10.64 21.92 21.78
C GLN A 236 9.36 21.50 21.05
N ASP A 237 9.26 20.25 20.59
CA ASP A 237 8.04 19.71 20.00
C ASP A 237 7.06 19.31 21.13
N ASP A 238 5.88 19.92 21.17
CA ASP A 238 4.86 19.70 22.23
C ASP A 238 4.53 18.22 22.46
N VAL A 239 4.46 17.43 21.37
CA VAL A 239 4.16 15.99 21.43
C VAL A 239 5.28 15.23 22.15
N PHE A 240 6.54 15.52 21.84
CA PHE A 240 7.69 14.87 22.48
C PHE A 240 7.83 15.31 23.93
N ALA A 241 7.61 16.59 24.23
CA ALA A 241 7.64 17.11 25.60
C ALA A 241 6.60 16.40 26.50
N MET A 242 5.37 16.22 25.99
CA MET A 242 4.30 15.51 26.70
C MET A 242 4.65 14.04 26.94
N LEU A 243 5.22 13.36 25.93
CA LEU A 243 5.66 11.97 26.02
C LEU A 243 6.73 11.77 27.09
N LEU A 244 7.77 12.62 27.12
CA LEU A 244 8.83 12.55 28.14
C LEU A 244 8.31 12.86 29.54
N LYS A 245 7.38 13.82 29.65
CA LYS A 245 6.73 14.15 30.92
C LYS A 245 5.90 12.98 31.44
N GLN A 246 5.18 12.28 30.57
CA GLN A 246 4.39 11.11 30.94
C GLN A 246 5.29 9.99 31.49
N GLU A 247 6.40 9.67 30.83
CA GLU A 247 7.33 8.65 31.33
C GLU A 247 7.95 9.03 32.69
N ARG A 248 8.29 10.31 32.90
CA ARG A 248 8.75 10.80 34.22
C ARG A 248 7.71 10.62 35.32
N LEU A 249 6.44 10.93 35.05
CA LEU A 249 5.36 10.76 36.02
C LEU A 249 5.16 9.29 36.39
N ILE A 250 5.20 8.40 35.39
CA ILE A 250 5.09 6.95 35.61
C ILE A 250 6.26 6.45 36.47
N PHE A 251 7.49 6.88 36.16
CA PHE A 251 8.68 6.53 36.92
C PHE A 251 8.59 6.95 38.38
N GLN A 252 8.26 8.22 38.63
CA GLN A 252 8.15 8.77 39.97
C GLN A 252 7.09 8.01 40.78
N ALA A 253 5.89 7.83 40.22
CA ALA A 253 4.80 7.13 40.91
C ALA A 253 5.18 5.67 41.25
N ARG A 254 5.87 4.98 40.34
CA ARG A 254 6.31 3.58 40.56
C ARG A 254 7.43 3.50 41.59
N SER A 255 8.41 4.39 41.53
CA SER A 255 9.52 4.44 42.48
C SER A 255 9.05 4.78 43.89
N GLU A 256 8.23 5.83 44.04
CA GLU A 256 7.64 6.24 45.31
C GLU A 256 6.73 5.15 45.90
N GLY A 257 5.96 4.46 45.05
CA GLY A 257 5.10 3.36 45.46
C GLY A 257 5.86 2.18 46.05
N LEU A 258 6.94 1.75 45.40
CA LEU A 258 7.81 0.68 45.91
C LEU A 258 8.50 1.09 47.21
N ASP A 259 9.11 2.27 47.23
CA ASP A 259 9.82 2.79 48.40
C ASP A 259 8.90 2.92 49.62
N THR A 260 7.67 3.36 49.42
CA THR A 260 6.66 3.44 50.50
C THR A 260 6.34 2.07 51.08
N GLN A 261 6.18 1.04 50.25
CA GLN A 261 5.89 -0.33 50.71
C GLN A 261 7.09 -0.94 51.46
N VAL A 262 8.30 -0.78 50.92
CA VAL A 262 9.53 -1.25 51.56
C VAL A 262 9.74 -0.54 52.90
N ARG A 263 9.53 0.78 52.97
CA ARG A 263 9.60 1.54 54.23
C ARG A 263 8.59 1.06 55.26
N ALA A 264 7.37 0.73 54.86
CA ALA A 264 6.35 0.21 55.77
C ALA A 264 6.76 -1.16 56.37
N LEU A 265 7.30 -2.06 55.53
CA LEU A 265 7.79 -3.37 56.00
C LEU A 265 9.02 -3.24 56.90
N HIS A 266 9.96 -2.33 56.59
CA HIS A 266 11.08 -2.04 57.48
C HIS A 266 10.62 -1.48 58.84
N GLY A 267 9.60 -0.60 58.84
CA GLY A 267 9.01 -0.10 60.08
C GLY A 267 8.37 -1.20 60.93
N LEU A 268 7.65 -2.14 60.29
CA LEU A 268 7.11 -3.33 60.97
C LEU A 268 8.22 -4.20 61.56
N ARG A 269 9.30 -4.44 60.79
CA ARG A 269 10.45 -5.20 61.28
C ARG A 269 11.10 -4.54 62.50
N GLU A 270 11.31 -3.23 62.46
CA GLU A 270 11.88 -2.48 63.58
C GLU A 270 10.97 -2.56 64.83
N PHE A 271 9.66 -2.46 64.64
CA PHE A 271 8.69 -2.63 65.73
C PHE A 271 8.80 -4.02 66.36
N LEU A 272 8.78 -5.09 65.55
CA LEU A 272 8.93 -6.47 66.02
C LEU A 272 10.27 -6.70 66.73
N GLN A 273 11.36 -6.08 66.26
CA GLN A 273 12.66 -6.16 66.93
C GLN A 273 12.63 -5.55 68.34
N LYS A 274 11.95 -4.41 68.52
CA LYS A 274 11.76 -3.79 69.84
C LYS A 274 10.89 -4.65 70.75
N GLU A 275 9.84 -5.28 70.21
CA GLU A 275 8.99 -6.22 70.95
C GLU A 275 9.79 -7.44 71.43
N LEU A 276 10.59 -8.05 70.56
CA LEU A 276 11.48 -9.16 70.92
C LEU A 276 12.47 -8.79 72.01
N ALA A 277 13.10 -7.61 71.92
CA ALA A 277 14.02 -7.14 72.95
C ALA A 277 13.33 -7.00 74.33
N SER A 278 12.07 -6.55 74.35
CA SER A 278 11.27 -6.50 75.58
C SER A 278 10.94 -7.89 76.13
N LEU A 279 10.57 -8.84 75.26
CA LEU A 279 10.31 -10.23 75.65
C LEU A 279 11.58 -10.91 76.20
N GLU A 280 12.75 -10.66 75.59
CA GLU A 280 14.04 -11.17 76.08
C GLU A 280 14.36 -10.61 77.48
N ALA A 281 14.12 -9.32 77.72
CA ALA A 281 14.27 -8.74 79.05
C ALA A 281 13.29 -9.35 80.07
N GLN A 282 12.04 -9.62 79.67
CA GLN A 282 11.04 -10.28 80.52
C GLN A 282 11.46 -11.72 80.88
N LEU A 283 12.01 -12.48 79.93
CA LEU A 283 12.56 -13.81 80.19
C LEU A 283 13.68 -13.78 81.23
N VAL A 284 14.62 -12.82 81.11
CA VAL A 284 15.70 -12.63 82.09
C VAL A 284 15.14 -12.32 83.49
N PHE A 285 14.06 -11.55 83.59
CA PHE A 285 13.40 -11.26 84.87
C PHE A 285 12.74 -12.52 85.46
N LEU A 286 11.99 -13.26 84.65
CA LEU A 286 11.32 -14.50 85.07
C LEU A 286 12.33 -15.57 85.51
N ASP A 287 13.47 -15.69 84.82
CA ASP A 287 14.56 -16.60 85.22
C ASP A 287 15.11 -16.26 86.62
N LYS A 288 15.28 -14.97 86.93
CA LYS A 288 15.69 -14.52 88.27
C LYS A 288 14.63 -14.84 89.32
N GLN A 289 13.35 -14.64 89.01
CA GLN A 289 12.24 -14.94 89.92
C GLN A 289 12.13 -16.44 90.20
N ILE A 290 12.18 -17.27 89.17
CA ILE A 290 12.23 -18.74 89.26
C ILE A 290 13.39 -19.16 90.15
N GLY A 291 14.60 -18.63 89.91
CA GLY A 291 15.78 -18.94 90.71
C GLY A 291 15.64 -18.52 92.18
N SER A 292 14.96 -17.41 92.47
CA SER A 292 14.67 -16.98 93.85
C SER A 292 13.66 -17.91 94.54
N ILE A 293 12.57 -18.26 93.87
CA ILE A 293 11.53 -19.16 94.39
C ILE A 293 12.12 -20.55 94.64
N GLN A 294 12.97 -21.06 93.73
CA GLN A 294 13.66 -22.34 93.92
C GLN A 294 14.58 -22.35 95.14
N LYS A 295 15.32 -21.26 95.39
CA LYS A 295 16.14 -21.12 96.61
C LYS A 295 15.31 -21.10 97.88
N GLU A 296 14.18 -20.41 97.89
CA GLU A 296 13.27 -20.39 99.06
C GLU A 296 12.61 -21.76 99.27
N LEU A 297 12.14 -22.39 98.18
CA LEU A 297 11.52 -23.71 98.22
C LEU A 297 12.48 -24.77 98.77
N THR A 298 13.73 -24.79 98.32
CA THR A 298 14.76 -25.72 98.82
C THR A 298 15.10 -25.51 100.30
N ALA A 299 15.11 -24.26 100.77
CA ALA A 299 15.31 -23.95 102.18
C ALA A 299 14.10 -24.39 103.04
N VAL A 300 12.87 -24.11 102.57
CA VAL A 300 11.63 -24.47 103.26
C VAL A 300 11.41 -25.98 103.29
N SER A 301 11.63 -26.70 102.19
CA SER A 301 11.48 -28.16 102.13
C SER A 301 12.42 -28.86 103.11
N ALA A 302 13.67 -28.39 103.23
CA ALA A 302 14.62 -28.89 104.21
C ALA A 302 14.16 -28.70 105.67
N LEU A 303 13.38 -27.64 105.96
CA LEU A 303 12.78 -27.41 107.27
C LEU A 303 11.53 -28.26 107.50
N VAL A 304 10.68 -28.43 106.48
CA VAL A 304 9.47 -29.27 106.55
C VAL A 304 9.86 -30.73 106.81
N VAL A 305 10.88 -31.26 106.13
CA VAL A 305 11.40 -32.63 106.37
C VAL A 305 11.90 -32.82 107.81
N LYS A 306 12.45 -31.76 108.43
CA LYS A 306 12.88 -31.77 109.84
C LYS A 306 11.73 -31.50 110.83
N GLY A 307 10.50 -31.28 110.35
CA GLY A 307 9.34 -30.93 111.18
C GLY A 307 9.36 -29.51 111.74
N LEU A 308 10.24 -28.63 111.24
CA LEU A 308 10.47 -27.27 111.74
C LEU A 308 9.67 -26.19 110.98
N ALA A 309 8.91 -26.57 109.94
CA ALA A 309 8.07 -25.68 109.15
C ALA A 309 6.78 -26.39 108.68
N ALA A 310 5.77 -25.60 108.29
CA ALA A 310 4.46 -26.11 107.87
C ALA A 310 4.41 -26.44 106.36
N ALA A 311 3.95 -27.65 106.02
CA ALA A 311 3.82 -28.14 104.64
C ALA A 311 3.00 -27.24 103.67
N PRO A 312 1.94 -26.52 104.07
CA PRO A 312 1.22 -25.63 103.15
C PRO A 312 2.09 -24.53 102.53
N ARG A 313 3.18 -24.10 103.20
CA ARG A 313 4.11 -23.10 102.68
C ARG A 313 4.93 -23.66 101.52
N GLU A 314 5.38 -24.90 101.62
CA GLU A 314 6.09 -25.61 100.55
C GLU A 314 5.20 -25.73 99.31
N PHE A 315 3.97 -26.24 99.45
CA PHE A 315 3.02 -26.34 98.32
C PHE A 315 2.68 -24.98 97.70
N SER A 316 2.65 -23.90 98.48
CA SER A 316 2.44 -22.55 97.92
C SER A 316 3.61 -22.09 97.05
N LEU A 317 4.85 -22.41 97.44
CA LEU A 317 6.06 -22.08 96.69
C LEU A 317 6.19 -22.95 95.43
N GLU A 318 5.80 -24.22 95.50
CA GLU A 318 5.72 -25.10 94.32
C GLU A 318 4.72 -24.58 93.28
N ARG A 319 3.51 -24.17 93.70
CA ARG A 319 2.54 -23.55 92.78
C ARG A 319 3.05 -22.25 92.18
N ALA A 320 3.71 -21.40 92.99
CA ALA A 320 4.31 -20.16 92.51
C ALA A 320 5.44 -20.42 91.49
N LEU A 321 6.26 -21.46 91.72
CA LEU A 321 7.30 -21.89 90.79
C LEU A 321 6.71 -22.38 89.47
N ALA A 322 5.70 -23.26 89.52
CA ALA A 322 5.03 -23.77 88.33
C ALA A 322 4.36 -22.64 87.51
N GLN A 323 3.75 -21.67 88.19
CA GLN A 323 3.17 -20.49 87.54
C GLN A 323 4.24 -19.64 86.83
N ALA A 324 5.35 -19.33 87.50
CA ALA A 324 6.44 -18.55 86.92
C ALA A 324 7.10 -19.28 85.72
N GLN A 325 7.24 -20.61 85.81
CA GLN A 325 7.73 -21.45 84.70
C GLN A 325 6.76 -21.43 83.50
N SER A 326 5.45 -21.46 83.74
CA SER A 326 4.42 -21.34 82.70
C SER A 326 4.48 -19.99 82.00
N GLU A 327 4.61 -18.89 82.76
CA GLU A 327 4.75 -17.54 82.21
C GLU A 327 6.03 -17.40 81.37
N ARG A 328 7.14 -18.00 81.83
CA ARG A 328 8.40 -18.05 81.06
C ARG A 328 8.22 -18.80 79.74
N LEU A 329 7.58 -19.97 79.76
CA LEU A 329 7.32 -20.75 78.54
C LEU A 329 6.42 -20.01 77.55
N SER A 330 5.41 -19.29 78.06
CA SER A 330 4.54 -18.43 77.26
C SER A 330 5.33 -17.29 76.59
N ALA A 331 6.18 -16.60 77.34
CA ALA A 331 7.05 -15.54 76.82
C ALA A 331 8.05 -16.09 75.77
N GLU A 332 8.62 -17.27 76.00
CA GLU A 332 9.53 -17.96 75.06
C GLU A 332 8.81 -18.34 73.77
N THR A 333 7.56 -18.81 73.86
CA THR A 333 6.75 -19.11 72.68
C THR A 333 6.43 -17.85 71.87
N SER A 334 6.09 -16.74 72.54
CA SER A 334 5.86 -15.45 71.89
C SER A 334 7.13 -14.91 71.23
N LEU A 335 8.29 -15.09 71.86
CA LEU A 335 9.60 -14.75 71.28
C LEU A 335 9.84 -15.51 69.97
N LEU A 336 9.58 -16.82 69.95
CA LEU A 336 9.72 -17.65 68.74
C LEU A 336 8.77 -17.19 67.63
N ARG A 337 7.52 -16.86 67.96
CA ARG A 337 6.55 -16.32 66.99
C ARG A 337 7.01 -14.98 66.43
N GLY A 338 7.47 -14.05 67.26
CA GLY A 338 7.97 -12.76 66.79
C GLY A 338 9.19 -12.90 65.88
N ARG A 339 10.11 -13.83 66.17
CA ARG A 339 11.25 -14.14 65.29
C ARG A 339 10.79 -14.71 63.94
N GLN A 340 9.76 -15.56 63.94
CA GLN A 340 9.15 -16.05 62.70
C GLN A 340 8.52 -14.92 61.88
N GLU A 341 7.82 -13.98 62.51
CA GLU A 341 7.21 -12.83 61.81
C GLU A 341 8.25 -11.86 61.24
N ILE A 342 9.38 -11.65 61.91
CA ILE A 342 10.53 -10.91 61.33
C ILE A 342 11.02 -11.62 60.07
N SER A 343 11.26 -12.93 60.15
CA SER A 343 11.74 -13.72 59.00
C SER A 343 10.78 -13.65 57.80
N LYS A 344 9.47 -13.77 58.06
CA LYS A 344 8.44 -13.57 57.01
C LYS A 344 8.47 -12.16 56.43
N THR A 345 8.60 -11.14 57.27
CA THR A 345 8.68 -9.74 56.84
C THR A 345 9.90 -9.51 55.95
N ASP A 346 11.06 -10.07 56.30
CA ASP A 346 12.28 -9.99 55.51
C ASP A 346 12.12 -10.70 54.15
N ILE A 347 11.49 -11.88 54.12
CA ILE A 347 11.13 -12.58 52.87
C ILE A 347 10.21 -11.71 52.02
N SER A 348 9.17 -11.11 52.59
CA SER A 348 8.25 -10.25 51.83
C SER A 348 8.94 -9.01 51.24
N ILE A 349 9.94 -8.43 51.94
CA ILE A 349 10.76 -7.33 51.38
C ILE A 349 11.52 -7.82 50.14
N LEU A 350 12.17 -8.98 50.24
CA LEU A 350 12.91 -9.58 49.12
C LEU A 350 11.99 -9.92 47.95
N GLU A 351 10.85 -10.57 48.20
CA GLU A 351 9.85 -10.91 47.18
C GLU A 351 9.32 -9.68 46.45
N LEU A 352 9.08 -8.57 47.16
CA LEU A 352 8.62 -7.32 46.57
C LEU A 352 9.67 -6.72 45.63
N GLN A 353 10.93 -6.69 46.07
CA GLN A 353 12.04 -6.14 45.29
C GLN A 353 12.37 -7.01 44.07
N ASP A 354 12.47 -8.33 44.25
CA ASP A 354 12.75 -9.28 43.16
C ASP A 354 11.58 -9.35 42.17
N GLY A 355 10.34 -9.34 42.67
CA GLY A 355 9.14 -9.26 41.83
C GLY A 355 9.19 -8.02 40.93
N ARG A 356 9.54 -6.87 41.49
CA ARG A 356 9.66 -5.62 40.73
C ARG A 356 10.80 -5.68 39.71
N LYS A 357 11.97 -6.18 40.11
CA LYS A 357 13.13 -6.33 39.22
C LYS A 357 12.82 -7.25 38.03
N ASN A 358 12.12 -8.36 38.29
CA ASN A 358 11.70 -9.31 37.26
C ASN A 358 10.69 -8.68 36.29
N GLU A 359 9.68 -7.97 36.79
CA GLU A 359 8.71 -7.23 35.96
C GLU A 359 9.42 -6.23 35.04
N VAL A 360 10.31 -5.40 35.59
CA VAL A 360 11.08 -4.41 34.83
C VAL A 360 11.98 -5.07 33.78
N THR A 361 12.61 -6.19 34.11
CA THR A 361 13.48 -6.94 33.18
C THR A 361 12.69 -7.52 32.01
N ILE A 362 11.50 -8.08 32.29
CA ILE A 362 10.61 -8.61 31.25
C ILE A 362 10.14 -7.48 30.33
N ASP A 363 9.67 -6.38 30.91
CA ASP A 363 9.23 -5.19 30.18
C ASP A 363 10.36 -4.59 29.32
N LEU A 364 11.58 -4.55 29.84
CA LEU A 364 12.75 -4.04 29.12
C LEU A 364 13.08 -4.91 27.92
N ARG A 365 13.10 -6.24 28.09
CA ARG A 365 13.33 -7.19 27.00
C ARG A 365 12.25 -7.08 25.93
N GLN A 366 10.99 -6.93 26.33
CA GLN A 366 9.87 -6.76 25.40
C GLN A 366 9.97 -5.43 24.63
N THR A 367 10.27 -4.34 25.33
CA THR A 367 10.46 -3.01 24.72
C THR A 367 11.63 -3.02 23.73
N GLN A 368 12.72 -3.72 24.05
CA GLN A 368 13.85 -3.88 23.14
C GLN A 368 13.46 -4.65 21.88
N ALA A 369 12.74 -5.76 22.01
CA ALA A 369 12.27 -6.52 20.85
C ALA A 369 11.31 -5.70 19.96
N GLU A 370 10.47 -4.86 20.56
CA GLU A 370 9.60 -3.92 19.84
C GLU A 370 10.41 -2.84 19.11
N LEU A 371 11.48 -2.31 19.72
CA LEU A 371 12.40 -1.37 19.07
C LEU A 371 13.09 -2.00 17.85
N ASP A 372 13.66 -3.20 18.01
CA ASP A 372 14.38 -3.88 16.93
C ASP A 372 13.45 -4.19 15.74
N ALA A 373 12.22 -4.61 16.02
CA ALA A 373 11.19 -4.82 15.00
C ALA A 373 10.77 -3.51 14.31
N LEU A 374 10.67 -2.42 15.07
CA LEU A 374 10.30 -1.11 14.55
C LEU A 374 11.41 -0.48 13.70
N GLU A 375 12.67 -0.70 14.04
CA GLU A 375 13.82 -0.25 13.26
C GLU A 375 13.78 -0.85 11.85
N SER A 376 13.56 -2.16 11.75
CA SER A 376 13.42 -2.87 10.46
C SER A 376 12.27 -2.32 9.61
N LYS A 377 11.11 -2.03 10.25
CA LYS A 377 9.95 -1.42 9.58
C LYS A 377 10.23 0.00 9.10
N THR A 378 10.91 0.79 9.94
CA THR A 378 11.25 2.18 9.63
C THR A 378 12.24 2.26 8.48
N GLU A 379 13.25 1.39 8.44
CA GLU A 379 14.19 1.30 7.33
C GLU A 379 13.48 0.93 6.02
N THR A 380 12.59 -0.08 6.07
CA THR A 380 11.81 -0.49 4.89
C THR A 380 10.92 0.65 4.40
N ALA A 381 10.19 1.32 5.30
CA ALA A 381 9.33 2.45 4.95
C ALA A 381 10.12 3.62 4.37
N ARG A 382 11.31 3.93 4.92
CA ARG A 382 12.20 4.97 4.38
C ARG A 382 12.72 4.62 2.99
N ARG A 383 13.09 3.36 2.74
CA ARG A 383 13.53 2.90 1.40
C ARG A 383 12.41 3.02 0.37
N LEU A 384 11.21 2.57 0.70
CA LEU A 384 10.04 2.70 -0.18
C LEU A 384 9.72 4.17 -0.46
N LEU A 385 9.74 5.02 0.57
CA LEU A 385 9.53 6.46 0.40
C LEU A 385 10.61 7.09 -0.50
N TYR A 386 11.88 6.73 -0.31
CA TYR A 386 12.97 7.21 -1.16
C TYR A 386 12.80 6.76 -2.62
N GLU A 387 12.43 5.50 -2.84
CA GLU A 387 12.15 4.97 -4.18
C GLU A 387 10.99 5.71 -4.85
N SER A 388 9.88 5.90 -4.13
CA SER A 388 8.72 6.67 -4.63
C SER A 388 9.03 8.15 -4.86
N ALA A 389 9.85 8.79 -4.01
CA ALA A 389 10.15 10.21 -4.10
C ALA A 389 11.25 10.56 -5.13
N VAL A 390 12.26 9.71 -5.31
CA VAL A 390 13.45 10.01 -6.14
C VAL A 390 13.43 9.28 -7.48
N SER A 391 13.04 7.99 -7.48
CA SER A 391 13.09 7.17 -8.69
C SER A 391 11.85 7.35 -9.55
N ALA A 392 10.67 7.52 -8.95
CA ALA A 392 9.44 7.65 -9.73
C ALA A 392 9.47 8.88 -10.67
N PRO A 393 9.82 10.10 -10.23
CA PRO A 393 9.83 11.27 -11.13
C PRO A 393 10.87 11.18 -12.26
N SER A 394 12.05 10.63 -11.99
CA SER A 394 13.16 10.54 -12.95
C SER A 394 12.96 9.44 -14.00
N LEU A 395 12.40 8.29 -13.60
CA LEU A 395 11.97 7.24 -14.53
C LEU A 395 10.75 7.66 -15.36
N LEU A 396 9.87 8.48 -14.78
CA LEU A 396 8.76 9.10 -15.51
C LEU A 396 9.28 10.10 -16.53
N ALA A 397 10.25 10.97 -16.21
CA ALA A 397 10.84 11.92 -17.16
C ALA A 397 11.45 11.24 -18.40
N ARG A 398 12.23 10.17 -18.20
CA ARG A 398 12.79 9.39 -19.32
C ARG A 398 11.72 8.68 -20.15
N ARG A 399 10.59 8.30 -19.53
CA ARG A 399 9.43 7.75 -20.26
C ARG A 399 8.59 8.82 -20.93
N THR A 400 8.48 10.02 -20.37
CA THR A 400 7.78 11.13 -21.03
C THR A 400 8.51 11.53 -22.30
N ASP A 401 9.84 11.46 -22.33
CA ASP A 401 10.61 11.71 -23.55
C ASP A 401 10.32 10.64 -24.62
N ALA A 402 10.18 9.37 -24.21
CA ALA A 402 9.74 8.29 -25.11
C ALA A 402 8.24 8.40 -25.51
N GLU A 403 7.38 9.00 -24.69
CA GLU A 403 5.94 9.16 -24.95
C GLU A 403 5.58 10.47 -25.70
N LEU A 404 6.48 11.46 -25.73
CA LEU A 404 6.40 12.63 -26.64
C LEU A 404 6.71 12.24 -28.09
N ALA A 405 7.23 11.04 -28.34
CA ALA A 405 7.39 10.51 -29.68
C ALA A 405 6.01 10.36 -30.33
N ALA A 406 5.86 10.91 -31.54
CA ALA A 406 4.61 10.82 -32.28
C ALA A 406 4.20 9.34 -32.46
N PRO A 407 2.93 8.98 -32.19
CA PRO A 407 2.47 7.61 -32.33
C PRO A 407 2.61 7.14 -33.78
N ILE A 408 3.07 5.91 -33.95
CA ILE A 408 3.15 5.25 -35.25
C ILE A 408 1.92 4.37 -35.40
N TYR A 409 1.15 4.63 -36.45
CA TYR A 409 -0.02 3.85 -36.82
C TYR A 409 0.35 2.87 -37.92
N THR A 410 0.01 1.60 -37.74
CA THR A 410 0.16 0.56 -38.76
C THR A 410 -1.18 -0.12 -38.99
N ILE A 411 -1.64 -0.17 -40.24
CA ILE A 411 -2.83 -0.91 -40.64
C ILE A 411 -2.39 -2.26 -41.22
N PHE A 412 -2.93 -3.33 -40.69
CA PHE A 412 -2.81 -4.68 -41.22
C PHE A 412 -4.11 -5.03 -41.95
N ARG A 413 -4.06 -5.06 -43.29
CA ARG A 413 -5.22 -5.27 -44.15
C ARG A 413 -5.21 -6.68 -44.77
N PRO A 414 -6.26 -7.50 -44.56
CA PRO A 414 -6.35 -8.80 -45.21
C PRO A 414 -6.60 -8.63 -46.73
N SER A 415 -5.80 -9.28 -47.56
CA SER A 415 -5.95 -9.34 -49.01
C SER A 415 -6.82 -10.53 -49.44
N ALA A 416 -7.35 -10.49 -50.66
CA ALA A 416 -8.20 -11.53 -51.24
C ALA A 416 -7.54 -12.92 -51.31
N ASP A 417 -6.20 -12.96 -51.37
CA ASP A 417 -5.40 -14.21 -51.41
C ASP A 417 -5.10 -14.78 -50.00
N GLY A 418 -5.64 -14.17 -48.95
CA GLY A 418 -5.43 -14.57 -47.54
C GLY A 418 -4.13 -14.03 -46.92
N ALA A 419 -3.31 -13.28 -47.67
CA ALA A 419 -2.13 -12.59 -47.15
C ALA A 419 -2.51 -11.24 -46.51
N THR A 420 -1.86 -10.87 -45.40
CA THR A 420 -2.07 -9.57 -44.76
C THR A 420 -1.03 -8.57 -45.25
N VAL A 421 -1.47 -7.42 -45.77
CA VAL A 421 -0.61 -6.32 -46.19
C VAL A 421 -0.42 -5.36 -45.02
N GLN A 422 0.83 -5.02 -44.72
CA GLN A 422 1.17 -4.01 -43.73
C GLN A 422 1.29 -2.63 -44.39
N ILE A 423 0.55 -1.65 -43.89
CA ILE A 423 0.50 -0.28 -44.41
C ILE A 423 0.88 0.67 -43.28
N GLN A 424 1.93 1.46 -43.47
CA GLN A 424 2.24 2.57 -42.57
C GLN A 424 1.17 3.66 -42.75
N ALA A 425 0.48 4.00 -41.66
CA ALA A 425 -0.69 4.85 -41.69
C ALA A 425 -0.48 6.16 -40.94
N SER A 426 -1.30 7.15 -41.27
CA SER A 426 -1.44 8.42 -40.58
C SER A 426 -2.84 8.53 -39.99
N GLU A 427 -3.10 9.53 -39.15
CA GLU A 427 -4.41 9.78 -38.54
C GLU A 427 -5.56 9.92 -39.57
N THR A 428 -5.26 10.38 -40.78
CA THR A 428 -6.24 10.59 -41.87
C THR A 428 -6.35 9.40 -42.82
N SER A 429 -5.55 8.35 -42.62
CA SER A 429 -5.62 7.14 -43.45
C SER A 429 -6.98 6.46 -43.32
N ALA A 430 -7.54 6.03 -44.45
CA ALA A 430 -8.84 5.35 -44.50
C ALA A 430 -8.73 3.91 -43.97
N VAL A 431 -9.66 3.57 -43.08
CA VAL A 431 -9.83 2.22 -42.52
C VAL A 431 -10.84 1.48 -43.38
N GLU A 432 -10.60 0.20 -43.64
CA GLU A 432 -11.50 -0.69 -44.37
C GLU A 432 -12.06 -1.79 -43.45
N PRO A 433 -13.20 -2.39 -43.82
CA PRO A 433 -13.75 -3.52 -43.07
C PRO A 433 -12.76 -4.69 -43.00
N GLY A 434 -12.52 -5.19 -41.79
CA GLY A 434 -11.54 -6.25 -41.52
C GLY A 434 -10.11 -5.78 -41.23
N ASP A 435 -9.84 -4.46 -41.26
CA ASP A 435 -8.51 -3.92 -40.90
C ASP A 435 -8.18 -4.14 -39.42
N THR A 436 -6.90 -4.36 -39.11
CA THR A 436 -6.36 -4.28 -37.75
C THR A 436 -5.42 -3.09 -37.64
N ILE A 437 -5.76 -2.15 -36.78
CA ILE A 437 -4.97 -0.94 -36.51
C ILE A 437 -4.10 -1.19 -35.28
N LYS A 438 -2.79 -1.19 -35.46
CA LYS A 438 -1.80 -1.27 -34.39
C LYS A 438 -1.24 0.12 -34.10
N VAL A 439 -1.36 0.54 -32.85
CA VAL A 439 -0.84 1.83 -32.37
C VAL A 439 0.37 1.58 -31.48
N GLU A 440 1.53 2.05 -31.92
CA GLU A 440 2.79 1.94 -31.19
C GLU A 440 3.38 3.32 -30.90
N ILE A 441 4.10 3.42 -29.80
CA ILE A 441 4.88 4.60 -29.43
C ILE A 441 6.33 4.12 -29.42
N PRO A 442 7.19 4.59 -30.36
CA PRO A 442 8.57 4.15 -30.42
C PRO A 442 9.31 4.65 -29.17
N LEU A 443 10.14 3.79 -28.59
CA LEU A 443 11.09 4.21 -27.56
C LEU A 443 12.16 5.07 -28.24
N ALA A 444 12.51 6.22 -27.66
CA ALA A 444 13.66 6.99 -28.12
C ALA A 444 14.91 6.10 -28.10
N GLU A 445 15.63 6.01 -29.22
CA GLU A 445 16.91 5.31 -29.26
C GLU A 445 17.89 6.02 -28.32
N ASP A 446 18.53 5.22 -27.45
CA ASP A 446 19.53 5.69 -26.51
C ASP A 446 20.65 6.43 -27.26
N GLU A 447 20.86 7.72 -26.99
CA GLU A 447 22.20 8.31 -27.11
C GLU A 447 23.08 7.76 -25.97
N THR A 448 23.36 6.46 -25.99
CA THR A 448 24.50 5.86 -25.28
C THR A 448 25.70 5.84 -26.22
N GLY A 449 26.13 7.05 -26.60
CA GLY A 449 27.42 7.29 -27.23
C GLY A 449 28.28 8.18 -26.33
N ALA A 450 28.82 7.62 -25.24
CA ALA A 450 30.05 8.04 -24.53
C ALA A 450 30.04 7.64 -23.05
N LEU A 451 30.15 6.34 -22.77
CA LEU A 451 30.91 5.88 -21.60
C LEU A 451 32.01 4.97 -22.15
N ASP A 452 33.12 5.63 -22.44
CA ASP A 452 34.40 5.08 -22.82
C ASP A 452 34.85 4.06 -21.75
N LEU A 453 34.65 2.77 -22.03
CA LEU A 453 35.26 1.68 -21.28
C LEU A 453 36.70 1.48 -21.79
N THR A 454 37.58 2.42 -21.45
CA THR A 454 39.02 2.26 -21.60
C THR A 454 39.73 2.44 -20.25
N SER A 455 39.54 1.47 -19.34
CA SER A 455 40.55 1.18 -18.32
C SER A 455 40.25 -0.14 -17.58
N THR A 456 40.65 -1.26 -18.17
CA THR A 456 41.14 -2.38 -17.35
C THR A 456 42.35 -2.98 -18.05
N GLU A 457 43.52 -2.49 -17.65
CA GLU A 457 44.78 -3.14 -17.94
C GLU A 457 44.72 -4.60 -17.49
N ARG A 458 45.09 -5.49 -18.41
CA ARG A 458 45.36 -6.90 -18.12
C ARG A 458 46.55 -6.96 -17.18
N HIS A 459 46.34 -7.46 -15.97
CA HIS A 459 47.40 -8.13 -15.23
C HIS A 459 47.24 -9.63 -15.43
N GLU A 460 48.16 -10.17 -16.23
CA GLU A 460 48.42 -11.60 -16.38
C GLU A 460 48.97 -12.16 -15.05
N ALA A 461 48.39 -13.27 -14.59
CA ALA A 461 49.04 -14.18 -13.65
C ALA A 461 48.60 -15.63 -13.97
N PRO A 462 49.48 -16.62 -13.76
CA PRO A 462 49.63 -17.76 -14.65
C PRO A 462 48.78 -18.97 -14.28
N GLY A 463 48.54 -19.82 -15.28
CA GLY A 463 47.74 -21.03 -15.20
C GLY A 463 48.29 -22.08 -14.24
N ILE A 464 47.35 -22.82 -13.65
CA ILE A 464 47.61 -24.09 -12.97
C ILE A 464 46.64 -25.12 -13.56
N GLU A 465 47.21 -26.09 -14.27
CA GLU A 465 46.54 -27.29 -14.76
C GLU A 465 46.07 -28.15 -13.59
N LEU A 466 44.79 -28.56 -13.63
CA LEU A 466 44.23 -29.58 -12.76
C LEU A 466 44.61 -30.96 -13.30
N LYS A 467 45.57 -31.63 -12.65
CA LYS A 467 45.78 -33.07 -12.77
C LYS A 467 44.99 -33.79 -11.67
N ALA A 468 44.12 -34.70 -12.12
CA ALA A 468 43.43 -35.67 -11.28
C ALA A 468 44.43 -36.71 -10.75
N GLU A 469 44.37 -37.01 -9.45
CA GLU A 469 45.04 -38.18 -8.89
C GLU A 469 44.22 -38.82 -7.76
N THR A 470 43.83 -40.07 -8.07
CA THR A 470 43.40 -41.23 -7.29
C THR A 470 43.23 -41.15 -5.76
N ALA A 471 42.07 -41.65 -5.33
CA ALA A 471 41.78 -42.10 -3.98
C ALA A 471 42.66 -43.30 -3.58
N GLY A 472 43.11 -43.30 -2.32
CA GLY A 472 43.85 -44.40 -1.70
C GLY A 472 43.94 -44.24 -0.18
N ASP A 473 43.00 -44.91 0.50
CA ASP A 473 43.15 -45.70 1.74
C ASP A 473 43.86 -45.17 3.01
N THR A 474 43.08 -45.23 4.12
CA THR A 474 43.45 -45.72 5.48
C THR A 474 44.47 -44.88 6.28
N VAL A 475 44.45 -44.67 7.61
CA VAL A 475 44.20 -45.44 8.84
C VAL A 475 44.02 -44.35 9.94
N GLY A 476 43.04 -44.39 10.84
CA GLY A 476 43.10 -45.14 12.10
C GLY A 476 42.92 -44.23 13.33
N VAL A 477 41.97 -44.63 14.17
CA VAL A 477 41.45 -44.07 15.43
C VAL A 477 42.43 -44.42 16.58
N PRO A 478 42.54 -43.71 17.73
CA PRO A 478 41.47 -43.51 18.73
C PRO A 478 40.89 -42.09 18.83
#